data_AF-A0A8A2U9E4-F1
#
_entry.id   AF-A0A8A2U9E4-F1
#
_cell.length_a   1.000
_cell.length_b   1.000
_cell.length_c   1.000
_cell.angle_alpha   90.00
_cell.angle_beta   90.00
_cell.angle_gamma   90.00
#
_symmetry.space_group_name_H-M   'P 1'
#
loop_
_entity.id
_entity.type
_entity.pdbx_description
1 polymer ?
#
loop_
_entity_poly.entity_id
_entity_poly.type
_entity_poly.pdbx_seq_one_letter_code
_entity_poly.pdbx_strand_id
1 'polypeptide(L)' 'MVYRLRCDSCELDRECPDWAEANRFASDHEAEYVDHWVSIVDLQEA' A
#
# COMPACT_ATOMS: atom_id res chain seq x y z
N MET A 1 -9.39 -10.94 3.28
CA MET A 1 -9.48 -9.47 3.29
C MET A 1 -8.36 -9.00 2.39
N VAL A 2 -8.67 -8.46 1.22
CA VAL A 2 -7.66 -7.99 0.27
C VAL A 2 -7.42 -6.51 0.58
N TYR A 3 -6.17 -6.08 0.52
CA TYR A 3 -5.76 -4.70 0.75
C TYR A 3 -5.16 -4.14 -0.54
N ARG A 4 -5.37 -2.85 -0.81
CA ARG A 4 -4.79 -2.15 -1.95
C ARG A 4 -3.90 -1.02 -1.48
N LEU A 5 -2.67 -1.00 -1.98
CA LEU A 5 -1.71 0.07 -1.76
C LEU A 5 -1.88 1.10 -2.86
N ARG A 6 -1.88 2.38 -2.47
CA ARG A 6 -1.84 3.51 -3.38
C ARG A 6 -0.81 4.53 -2.90
N CYS A 7 0.14 4.89 -3.76
CA CYS A 7 1.04 6.00 -3.49
C CYS A 7 0.39 7.31 -3.96
N ASP A 8 0.62 8.41 -3.24
CA ASP A 8 0.15 9.74 -3.66
C ASP A 8 1.02 10.35 -4.78
N SER A 9 2.29 9.96 -4.83
CA SER A 9 3.31 10.59 -5.66
C SER A 9 3.75 9.75 -6.86
N CYS A 10 3.35 8.47 -6.95
CA CYS A 10 3.63 7.61 -8.09
C CYS A 10 2.49 6.63 -8.40
N GLU A 11 2.57 5.95 -9.55
CA GLU A 11 1.56 4.99 -10.01
C GLU A 11 1.60 3.63 -9.27
N LEU A 12 2.05 3.62 -8.00
CA LEU A 12 1.98 2.42 -7.17
C LEU A 12 0.51 2.09 -6.93
N ASP A 13 0.06 1.00 -7.54
CA ASP A 13 -1.27 0.43 -7.37
C ASP A 13 -1.13 -1.08 -7.28
N ARG A 14 -1.22 -1.62 -6.07
CA ARG A 14 -0.94 -3.04 -5.80
C ARG A 14 -1.96 -3.63 -4.84
N GLU A 15 -2.44 -4.83 -5.15
CA GLU A 15 -3.28 -5.61 -4.25
C GLU A 15 -2.44 -6.62 -3.45
N CYS A 16 -2.75 -6.75 -2.16
CA CYS A 16 -2.11 -7.62 -1.20
C CYS A 16 -3.15 -8.51 -0.52
N PRO A 17 -2.86 -9.81 -0.32
CA PRO A 17 -3.82 -10.77 0.23
C PRO A 17 -4.06 -10.61 1.74
N ASP A 18 -3.18 -9.89 2.44
CA ASP A 18 -3.26 -9.65 3.87
C ASP A 18 -2.59 -8.33 4.28
N TRP A 19 -2.88 -7.91 5.51
CA TRP A 19 -2.39 -6.64 6.06
C TRP A 19 -0.87 -6.64 6.29
N ALA A 20 -0.29 -7.78 6.67
CA ALA A 20 1.15 -7.84 6.97
C ALA A 20 1.98 -7.66 5.70
N GLU A 21 1.54 -8.26 4.59
CA GLU A 21 2.15 -8.02 3.27
C GLU A 21 1.95 -6.57 2.84
N ALA A 22 0.74 -6.02 2.98
CA ALA A 22 0.46 -4.64 2.60
C ALA A 22 1.29 -3.62 3.39
N ASN A 23 1.39 -3.80 4.71
CA ASN A 23 2.16 -2.93 5.57
C ASN A 23 3.66 -2.99 5.26
N ARG A 24 4.20 -4.19 5.00
CA ARG A 24 5.61 -4.33 4.60
C ARG A 24 5.89 -3.58 3.31
N PHE A 25 5.07 -3.75 2.27
CA PHE A 25 5.26 -3.04 1.00
C PHE A 25 5.12 -1.53 1.13
N ALA A 26 4.17 -1.04 1.93
CA ALA A 26 4.02 0.39 2.19
C ALA A 26 5.28 0.95 2.87
N SER A 27 5.75 0.30 3.95
CA SER A 27 6.95 0.73 4.66
C SER A 27 8.22 0.67 3.82
N ASP A 28 8.40 -0.39 3.02
CA ASP A 28 9.56 -0.49 2.11
C ASP A 28 9.54 0.63 1.07
N HIS A 29 8.36 0.97 0.53
CA HIS A 29 8.20 2.04 -0.45
C HIS A 29 8.44 3.42 0.16
N GLU A 30 7.91 3.70 1.34
CA GLU A 30 8.14 4.96 2.04
C GLU A 30 9.61 5.12 2.50
N ALA A 31 10.29 4.01 2.81
CA ALA A 31 11.71 4.03 3.13
C ALA A 31 12.60 4.29 1.90
N GLU A 32 12.20 3.79 0.72
CA GLU A 32 12.90 4.04 -0.55
C GLU A 32 12.64 5.47 -1.06
N TYR A 33 11.43 6.00 -0.84
CA TYR A 33 10.99 7.31 -1.33
C TYR A 33 10.49 8.19 -0.18
N VAL A 34 11.41 9.00 0.38
CA VAL A 34 11.18 9.84 1.57
C VAL A 34 10.00 10.82 1.45
N ASP A 35 9.66 11.24 0.23
CA ASP A 35 8.56 12.17 -0.04
C ASP A 35 7.28 11.47 -0.53
N HIS A 36 7.26 10.14 -0.59
CA HIS A 36 6.08 9.37 -0.97
C HIS A 36 5.31 8.91 0.25
N TRP A 37 3.99 8.90 0.15
CA TRP A 37 3.10 8.37 1.16
C TRP A 37 2.21 7.27 0.58
N VAL A 38 2.17 6.11 1.24
CA VAL A 38 1.39 4.96 0.79
C VAL A 38 0.15 4.77 1.65
N SER A 39 -1.01 4.85 1.02
CA SER A 39 -2.30 4.52 1.63
C SER A 39 -2.63 3.05 1.43
N ILE A 40 -2.97 2.35 2.52
CA ILE A 40 -3.47 0.96 2.48
C ILE A 40 -4.99 1.00 2.65
N VAL A 41 -5.71 0.59 1.60
CA VAL A 41 -7.17 0.55 1.55
C VAL A 41 -7.61 -0.90 1.70
N ASP A 42 -8.45 -1.20 2.69
CA ASP A 42 -9.11 -2.50 2.75
C ASP A 42 -10.20 -2.58 1.67
N LEU A 43 -10.16 -3.65 0.86
CA LEU A 43 -11.09 -3.92 -0.23
C LEU A 43 -12.19 -4.92 0.19
N GLN A 44 -12.54 -5.03 1.47
CA GLN A 44 -13.75 -5.76 1.81
C GLN A 44 -14.94 -5.11 1.10
N GLU A 45 -15.60 -5.87 0.22
CA GLU A 45 -16.84 -5.46 -0.44
C GLU A 45 -17.82 -4.97 0.64
N ALA A 46 -18.23 -3.71 0.52
CA ALA A 46 -19.19 -3.05 1.40
C ALA A 46 -20.60 -3.62 1.24
#